data_AF-A0A7S0Y0L5-F1
#
_entry.id   AF-A0A7S0Y0L5-F1
#
_cell.length_a   1.000
_cell.length_b   1.000
_cell.length_c   1.000
_cell.angle_alpha   90.00
_cell.angle_beta   90.00
_cell.angle_gamma   90.00
#
_symmetry.space_group_name_H-M   'P 1'
#
loop_
_entity.id
_entity.type
_entity.pdbx_description
1 polymer ?
#
loop_
_entity_poly.entity_id
_entity_poly.type
_entity_poly.pdbx_seq_one_letter_code
_entity_poly.pdbx_strand_id
1 'polypeptide(L)'
;CVLYVIAQTFCVPGSGTTLNLLSGSLCAEYIPYGEYLIALPYAVLCATAGAFGAYSLSYLTARDLIQKKFPSRVTWLRQRMGEMEPTSRLLWFLSLRLAPLCPAWFLNVAAPLTPLPLWMFIVATIVGCTPSSLLLVKTGATISSMRPGEDVLKNNAGSLLGLLAVA
;
A
#
# COMPACT_ATOMS: atom_id res chain seq x y z
N CYS A 1 -12.39 6.29 6.70
CA CYS A 1 -12.48 4.86 6.35
C CYS A 1 -13.06 4.72 4.94
N VAL A 2 -14.34 5.07 4.72
CA VAL A 2 -14.99 4.99 3.40
C VAL A 2 -14.20 5.68 2.30
N LEU A 3 -13.79 6.94 2.51
CA LEU A 3 -12.96 7.68 1.55
C LEU A 3 -11.64 6.97 1.24
N TYR A 4 -10.99 6.38 2.25
CA TYR A 4 -9.74 5.63 2.08
C TYR A 4 -9.96 4.42 1.18
N VAL A 5 -10.93 3.58 1.54
CA VAL A 5 -11.23 2.36 0.80
C VAL A 5 -11.63 2.69 -0.63
N ILE A 6 -12.47 3.70 -0.85
CA ILE A 6 -12.89 4.12 -2.20
C ILE A 6 -11.69 4.63 -3.00
N ALA A 7 -10.88 5.54 -2.44
CA ALA A 7 -9.74 6.11 -3.15
C ALA A 7 -8.73 5.03 -3.56
N GLN A 8 -8.47 4.05 -2.69
CA GLN A 8 -7.62 2.90 -3.00
C GLN A 8 -8.26 1.94 -4.01
N THR A 9 -9.57 1.70 -3.91
CA THR A 9 -10.32 0.84 -4.84
C THR A 9 -10.24 1.38 -6.27
N PHE A 10 -10.35 2.69 -6.43
CA PHE A 10 -10.24 3.37 -7.72
C PHE A 10 -8.80 3.78 -8.08
N CYS A 11 -7.80 3.25 -7.37
CA CYS A 11 -6.38 3.44 -7.69
C CYS A 11 -5.95 4.92 -7.74
N VAL A 12 -6.56 5.79 -6.93
CA VAL A 12 -6.25 7.22 -6.88
C VAL A 12 -4.79 7.41 -6.45
N PRO A 13 -3.91 7.95 -7.31
CA PRO A 13 -2.49 8.14 -6.98
C PRO A 13 -2.33 9.03 -5.74
N GLY A 14 -1.37 8.70 -4.87
CA GLY A 14 -1.07 9.49 -3.66
C GLY A 14 -2.10 9.40 -2.52
N SER A 15 -3.23 8.72 -2.73
CA SER A 15 -4.26 8.56 -1.68
C SER A 15 -3.74 7.83 -0.45
N GLY A 16 -3.00 6.73 -0.63
CA GLY A 16 -2.39 5.99 0.49
C GLY A 16 -1.39 6.82 1.29
N THR A 17 -0.56 7.63 0.62
CA THR A 17 0.41 8.52 1.27
C THR A 17 -0.30 9.53 2.15
N THR A 18 -1.22 10.29 1.57
CA THR A 18 -1.93 11.38 2.24
C THR A 18 -2.79 10.87 3.41
N LEU A 19 -3.52 9.77 3.19
CA LEU A 19 -4.46 9.25 4.19
C LEU A 19 -3.76 8.52 5.34
N ASN A 20 -2.59 7.91 5.11
CA ASN A 20 -1.76 7.38 6.20
C ASN A 20 -1.19 8.49 7.07
N LEU A 21 -0.70 9.57 6.45
CA LEU A 21 -0.25 10.77 7.17
C LEU A 21 -1.38 11.35 8.03
N LEU A 22 -2.55 11.55 7.42
CA LEU A 22 -3.72 12.09 8.11
C LEU A 22 -4.17 11.18 9.27
N SER A 23 -4.11 9.87 9.09
CA SER A 23 -4.45 8.92 10.16
C SER A 23 -3.49 9.06 11.34
N GLY A 24 -2.20 9.23 11.06
CA GLY A 24 -1.19 9.45 12.09
C GLY A 24 -1.33 10.79 12.81
N SER A 25 -1.57 11.88 12.08
CA SER A 25 -1.71 13.21 12.67
C SER A 25 -2.92 13.29 13.59
N LEU A 26 -4.07 12.73 13.17
CA LEU A 26 -5.30 12.74 13.95
C LEU A 26 -5.19 11.85 15.20
N CYS A 27 -4.72 10.60 15.07
CA CYS A 27 -4.68 9.69 16.22
C CYS A 27 -3.67 10.11 17.29
N ALA A 28 -2.53 10.70 16.90
CA ALA A 28 -1.52 11.17 17.84
C ALA A 28 -1.97 12.40 18.64
N GLU A 29 -2.87 13.23 18.08
CA GLU A 29 -3.42 14.39 18.77
C GLU A 29 -4.37 13.99 19.91
N TYR A 30 -5.20 12.97 19.69
CA TYR A 30 -6.26 12.60 20.65
C TYR A 30 -5.86 11.49 21.63
N ILE A 31 -4.92 10.60 21.27
CA ILE A 31 -4.62 9.38 22.03
C ILE A 31 -3.10 9.19 22.16
N PRO A 32 -2.54 9.10 23.40
CA PRO A 32 -1.13 8.77 23.58
C PRO A 32 -0.77 7.42 22.95
N TYR A 33 0.30 7.39 22.14
CA TYR A 33 0.71 6.22 21.34
C TYR A 33 -0.35 5.75 20.31
N GLY A 34 -1.34 6.59 20.00
CA GLY A 34 -2.44 6.29 19.09
C GLY A 34 -1.98 6.02 17.64
N GLU A 35 -0.82 6.53 17.25
CA GLU A 35 -0.24 6.30 15.93
C GLU A 35 0.12 4.82 15.70
N TYR A 36 0.62 4.12 16.72
CA TYR A 36 0.99 2.70 16.59
C TYR A 36 -0.19 1.76 16.86
N LEU A 37 -0.98 2.05 17.91
CA LEU A 37 -2.03 1.14 18.38
C LEU A 37 -3.31 1.23 17.56
N ILE A 38 -3.59 2.39 16.93
CA ILE A 38 -4.87 2.64 16.26
C ILE A 38 -4.63 3.04 14.80
N ALA A 39 -3.83 4.08 14.54
CA ALA A 39 -3.68 4.60 13.18
C ALA A 39 -3.04 3.60 12.24
N LEU A 40 -1.98 2.89 12.66
CA LEU A 40 -1.32 1.89 11.84
C LEU A 40 -2.24 0.70 11.46
N PRO A 41 -2.86 -0.03 12.41
CA PRO A 41 -3.76 -1.13 12.03
C PRO A 41 -4.95 -0.62 11.22
N TYR A 42 -5.49 0.56 11.56
CA TYR A 42 -6.56 1.20 10.77
C TYR A 42 -6.13 1.46 9.32
N ALA A 43 -4.97 2.07 9.12
CA ALA A 43 -4.38 2.36 7.82
C ALA A 43 -4.18 1.09 7.00
N VAL A 44 -3.54 0.08 7.58
CA VAL A 44 -3.26 -1.20 6.91
C VAL A 44 -4.54 -1.92 6.53
N LEU A 45 -5.55 -1.94 7.40
CA LEU A 45 -6.85 -2.56 7.11
C LEU A 45 -7.61 -1.80 6.01
N CYS A 46 -7.66 -0.46 6.07
CA CYS A 46 -8.29 0.35 5.03
C CYS A 46 -7.57 0.19 3.68
N ALA A 47 -6.24 0.19 3.67
CA ALA A 47 -5.44 -0.03 2.48
C ALA A 47 -5.65 -1.42 1.90
N THR A 48 -5.72 -2.45 2.75
CA THR A 48 -5.97 -3.83 2.33
C THR A 48 -7.38 -4.01 1.78
N ALA A 49 -8.40 -3.42 2.42
CA ALA A 49 -9.77 -3.44 1.93
C ALA A 49 -9.91 -2.72 0.57
N GLY A 50 -9.25 -1.58 0.41
CA GLY A 50 -9.21 -0.87 -0.87
C GLY A 50 -8.45 -1.63 -1.96
N ALA A 51 -7.32 -2.25 -1.62
CA ALA A 51 -6.57 -3.10 -2.54
C ALA A 51 -7.37 -4.32 -2.99
N PHE A 52 -8.17 -4.91 -2.09
CA PHE A 52 -9.12 -5.96 -2.43
C PHE A 52 -10.24 -5.48 -3.37
N GLY A 53 -10.75 -4.26 -3.16
CA GLY A 53 -11.69 -3.62 -4.08
C GLY A 53 -11.10 -3.44 -5.47
N ALA A 54 -9.87 -2.91 -5.56
CA ALA A 54 -9.16 -2.72 -6.83
C ALA A 54 -8.86 -4.07 -7.53
N TYR A 55 -8.45 -5.09 -6.77
CA TYR A 55 -8.28 -6.46 -7.27
C TYR A 55 -9.59 -6.98 -7.88
N SER A 56 -10.70 -6.83 -7.16
CA SER A 56 -12.01 -7.36 -7.58
C SER A 56 -12.51 -6.64 -8.83
N LEU A 57 -12.37 -5.31 -8.87
CA LEU A 57 -12.73 -4.52 -10.05
C LEU A 57 -11.89 -4.92 -11.26
N SER A 58 -10.58 -5.10 -11.09
CA SER A 58 -9.69 -5.56 -12.15
C SER A 58 -10.03 -6.98 -12.61
N TYR A 59 -10.34 -7.89 -11.68
CA TYR A 59 -10.75 -9.25 -12.00
C TYR A 59 -12.01 -9.30 -12.88
N LEU A 60 -12.99 -8.42 -12.59
CA LEU A 60 -14.26 -8.36 -13.31
C LEU A 60 -14.18 -7.60 -14.64
N THR A 61 -13.33 -6.59 -14.77
CA THR A 61 -13.34 -5.66 -15.92
C THR A 61 -12.05 -5.68 -16.74
N ALA A 62 -10.90 -5.59 -16.08
CA ALA A 62 -9.62 -5.37 -16.75
C ALA A 62 -8.96 -6.69 -17.19
N ARG A 63 -9.24 -7.79 -16.49
CA ARG A 63 -8.60 -9.10 -16.73
C ARG A 63 -8.70 -9.56 -18.18
N ASP A 64 -9.93 -9.60 -18.71
CA ASP A 64 -10.17 -10.07 -20.08
C ASP A 64 -9.64 -9.09 -21.13
N LEU A 65 -9.75 -7.78 -20.85
CA LEU A 65 -9.23 -6.75 -21.75
C LEU A 65 -7.71 -6.82 -21.87
N ILE A 66 -7.00 -6.95 -20.75
CA ILE A 66 -5.54 -7.04 -20.73
C ILE A 66 -5.08 -8.36 -21.35
N GLN A 67 -5.77 -9.47 -21.09
CA GLN A 67 -5.46 -10.76 -21.70
C GLN A 67 -5.63 -10.73 -23.23
N LYS A 68 -6.66 -10.04 -23.74
CA LYS A 68 -6.87 -9.86 -25.19
C LYS A 68 -5.82 -8.94 -25.82
N LYS A 69 -5.46 -7.84 -25.13
CA LYS A 69 -4.54 -6.83 -25.67
C LYS A 69 -3.06 -7.24 -25.58
N PHE A 70 -2.69 -8.00 -24.54
CA PHE A 70 -1.31 -8.40 -24.26
C PHE A 70 -1.18 -9.89 -23.91
N PRO A 71 -1.66 -10.81 -24.76
CA PRO A 71 -1.75 -12.24 -24.44
C PRO A 71 -0.38 -12.85 -24.13
N SER A 72 0.66 -12.53 -24.92
CA SER A 72 2.01 -13.08 -24.73
C SER A 72 2.62 -12.69 -23.39
N ARG A 73 2.44 -11.44 -22.94
CA ARG A 73 2.95 -10.94 -21.65
C ARG A 73 2.22 -11.58 -20.47
N VAL A 74 0.89 -11.71 -20.56
CA VAL A 74 0.08 -12.35 -19.51
C VAL A 74 0.43 -13.83 -19.39
N THR A 75 0.55 -14.56 -20.51
CA THR A 75 0.94 -15.97 -20.51
C THR A 75 2.34 -16.16 -19.94
N TRP A 76 3.31 -15.33 -20.35
CA TRP A 76 4.67 -15.38 -19.80
C TRP A 76 4.67 -15.17 -18.28
N LEU A 77 3.93 -14.17 -17.78
CA LEU A 77 3.84 -13.88 -16.35
C LEU A 77 3.19 -15.06 -15.58
N ARG A 78 2.11 -15.63 -16.13
CA ARG A 78 1.44 -16.79 -15.54
C ARG A 78 2.35 -18.00 -15.48
N GLN A 79 3.09 -18.28 -16.55
CA GLN A 79 4.01 -19.40 -16.59
C GLN A 79 5.15 -19.21 -15.57
N ARG A 80 5.80 -18.04 -15.58
CA ARG A 80 6.89 -17.73 -14.64
C ARG A 80 6.47 -17.87 -13.18
N MET A 81 5.29 -17.37 -12.81
CA MET A 81 4.79 -17.50 -11.44
C MET A 81 4.24 -18.91 -11.14
N GLY A 82 3.72 -19.61 -12.15
CA GLY A 82 3.21 -20.97 -12.03
C GLY A 82 4.29 -22.01 -11.76
N GLU A 83 5.50 -21.79 -12.30
CA GLU A 83 6.70 -22.61 -12.04
C GLU A 83 7.26 -22.41 -10.62
N MET A 84 6.86 -21.36 -9.90
CA MET A 84 7.30 -21.10 -8.53
C MET A 84 6.49 -21.90 -7.51
N GLU A 85 7.18 -22.46 -6.52
CA GLU A 85 6.57 -23.00 -5.30
C GLU A 85 5.70 -21.94 -4.58
N PRO A 86 4.63 -22.34 -3.89
CA PRO A 86 3.69 -21.42 -3.21
C PRO A 86 4.37 -20.35 -2.35
N THR A 87 5.35 -20.75 -1.53
CA THR A 87 6.10 -19.84 -0.64
C THR A 87 6.95 -18.85 -1.45
N SER A 88 7.65 -19.34 -2.47
CA SER A 88 8.47 -18.49 -3.35
C SER A 88 7.61 -17.49 -4.13
N ARG A 89 6.40 -17.89 -4.54
CA ARG A 89 5.43 -17.02 -5.21
C ARG A 89 4.94 -15.90 -4.30
N LEU A 90 4.63 -16.22 -3.03
CA LEU A 90 4.25 -15.22 -2.02
C LEU A 90 5.39 -14.24 -1.77
N LEU A 91 6.62 -14.73 -1.56
CA LEU A 91 7.79 -13.89 -1.32
C LEU A 91 8.13 -13.01 -2.52
N TRP A 92 7.98 -13.52 -3.74
CA TRP A 92 8.16 -12.75 -4.97
C TRP A 92 7.15 -11.61 -5.07
N PHE A 93 5.87 -11.87 -4.78
CA PHE A 93 4.85 -10.82 -4.82
C PHE A 93 5.03 -9.81 -3.66
N LEU A 94 5.44 -10.28 -2.48
CA LEU A 94 5.76 -9.43 -1.34
C LEU A 94 6.95 -8.52 -1.63
N SER A 95 8.01 -9.03 -2.28
CA SER A 95 9.18 -8.21 -2.63
C SER A 95 8.81 -7.09 -3.61
N LEU A 96 7.91 -7.34 -4.55
CA LEU A 96 7.37 -6.29 -5.44
C LEU A 96 6.61 -5.20 -4.67
N ARG A 97 5.89 -5.56 -3.60
CA ARG A 97 5.17 -4.59 -2.76
C ARG A 97 6.11 -3.75 -1.89
N LEU A 98 7.22 -4.33 -1.45
CA LEU A 98 8.24 -3.63 -0.68
C LEU A 98 9.16 -2.79 -1.58
N ALA A 99 9.28 -3.14 -2.85
CA ALA A 99 10.07 -2.39 -3.81
C ALA A 99 9.40 -1.03 -4.14
N PRO A 100 10.14 0.09 -4.07
CA PRO A 100 9.60 1.42 -4.37
C PRO A 100 9.31 1.63 -5.86
N LEU A 101 9.77 0.71 -6.72
CA LEU A 101 9.69 0.83 -8.18
C LEU A 101 8.30 0.51 -8.74
N CYS A 102 7.52 -0.30 -8.02
CA CYS A 102 6.20 -0.75 -8.48
C CYS A 102 5.10 0.01 -7.74
N PRO A 103 4.28 0.81 -8.44
CA PRO A 103 3.14 1.46 -7.81
C PRO A 103 2.17 0.44 -7.22
N ALA A 104 1.69 0.68 -6.00
CA ALA A 104 0.77 -0.24 -5.31
C ALA A 104 -0.52 -0.49 -6.13
N TRP A 105 -1.04 0.54 -6.79
CA TRP A 105 -2.21 0.42 -7.66
C TRP A 105 -1.99 -0.57 -8.82
N PHE A 106 -0.77 -0.61 -9.37
CA PHE A 106 -0.43 -1.51 -10.47
C PHE A 106 -0.46 -2.96 -9.99
N LEU A 107 0.11 -3.25 -8.82
CA LEU A 107 0.09 -4.60 -8.25
C LEU A 107 -1.33 -5.07 -7.92
N ASN A 108 -2.20 -4.17 -7.45
CA ASN A 108 -3.60 -4.49 -7.20
C ASN A 108 -4.34 -4.89 -8.48
N VAL A 109 -4.09 -4.17 -9.59
CA VAL A 109 -4.72 -4.46 -10.90
C VAL A 109 -4.09 -5.67 -11.58
N ALA A 110 -2.78 -5.88 -11.43
CA ALA A 110 -2.04 -6.96 -12.09
C ALA A 110 -2.22 -8.32 -11.40
N ALA A 111 -2.42 -8.36 -10.08
CA ALA A 111 -2.60 -9.59 -9.31
C ALA A 111 -3.63 -10.59 -9.91
N PRO A 112 -4.85 -10.21 -10.32
CA PRO A 112 -5.83 -11.14 -10.91
C PRO A 112 -5.44 -11.71 -12.29
N LEU A 113 -4.39 -11.17 -12.92
CA LEU A 113 -3.82 -11.70 -14.15
C LEU A 113 -2.88 -12.89 -13.90
N THR A 114 -2.45 -13.08 -12.66
CA THR A 114 -1.44 -14.08 -12.24
C THR A 114 -2.10 -15.31 -11.60
N PRO A 115 -1.39 -16.44 -11.44
CA PRO A 115 -1.87 -17.61 -10.69
C PRO A 115 -1.71 -17.44 -9.17
N LEU A 116 -1.66 -16.20 -8.66
CA LEU A 116 -1.56 -15.90 -7.24
C LEU A 116 -2.93 -16.09 -6.57
N PRO A 117 -3.05 -16.98 -5.57
CA PRO A 117 -4.27 -17.10 -4.77
C PRO A 117 -4.61 -15.81 -4.04
N LEU A 118 -5.90 -15.53 -3.88
CA LEU A 118 -6.38 -14.30 -3.22
C LEU A 118 -5.83 -14.14 -1.80
N TRP A 119 -5.74 -15.22 -1.02
CA TRP A 119 -5.20 -15.14 0.35
C TRP A 119 -3.73 -14.72 0.36
N MET A 120 -2.92 -15.15 -0.61
CA MET A 120 -1.51 -14.73 -0.74
C MET A 120 -1.44 -13.24 -1.10
N PHE A 121 -2.34 -12.77 -1.97
CA PHE A 121 -2.46 -11.35 -2.28
C PHE A 121 -2.77 -10.53 -1.02
N ILE A 122 -3.74 -10.95 -0.21
CA ILE A 122 -4.13 -10.25 1.02
C ILE A 122 -2.98 -10.23 2.03
N VAL A 123 -2.35 -11.39 2.28
CA VAL A 123 -1.21 -11.50 3.22
C VAL A 123 -0.05 -10.62 2.76
N ALA A 124 0.34 -10.70 1.48
CA ALA A 124 1.40 -9.86 0.94
C ALA A 124 1.05 -8.36 0.99
N THR A 125 -0.23 -8.00 0.85
CA THR A 125 -0.71 -6.62 0.98
C THR A 125 -0.55 -6.11 2.40
N ILE A 126 -1.02 -6.86 3.39
CA ILE A 126 -0.89 -6.49 4.81
C ILE A 126 0.58 -6.31 5.17
N VAL A 127 1.42 -7.31 4.88
CA VAL A 127 2.84 -7.27 5.23
C VAL A 127 3.57 -6.18 4.43
N GLY A 128 3.31 -6.04 3.13
CA GLY A 128 3.97 -5.05 2.28
C GLY A 128 3.56 -3.60 2.57
N CYS A 129 2.33 -3.35 2.99
CA CYS A 129 1.84 -2.02 3.34
C CYS A 129 2.22 -1.59 4.76
N THR A 130 2.59 -2.52 5.64
CA THR A 130 2.89 -2.20 7.05
C THR A 130 4.11 -1.28 7.20
N PRO A 131 5.29 -1.55 6.59
CA PRO A 131 6.46 -0.69 6.73
C PRO A 131 6.23 0.73 6.22
N SER A 132 5.57 0.87 5.06
CA SER A 132 5.28 2.18 4.47
C SER A 132 4.21 2.94 5.27
N SER A 133 3.16 2.26 5.71
CA SER A 133 2.14 2.85 6.58
C SER A 133 2.73 3.31 7.91
N LEU A 134 3.63 2.52 8.52
CA LEU A 134 4.30 2.87 9.77
C LEU A 134 5.12 4.17 9.63
N LEU A 135 5.91 4.28 8.56
CA LEU A 135 6.70 5.49 8.30
C LEU A 135 5.80 6.72 8.16
N LEU A 136 4.73 6.61 7.37
CA LEU A 136 3.82 7.72 7.08
C LEU A 136 2.97 8.12 8.29
N VAL A 137 2.45 7.15 9.04
CA VAL A 137 1.68 7.39 10.26
C VAL A 137 2.55 8.06 11.32
N LYS A 138 3.79 7.59 11.51
CA LYS A 138 4.75 8.24 12.40
C LYS A 138 5.10 9.66 11.94
N THR A 139 5.25 9.85 10.64
CA THR A 139 5.50 11.17 10.05
C THR A 139 4.33 12.12 10.31
N GLY A 140 3.09 11.65 10.13
CA GLY A 140 1.88 12.41 10.44
C GLY A 140 1.79 12.84 11.90
N ALA A 141 2.08 11.91 12.83
CA ALA A 141 2.14 12.21 14.26
C ALA A 141 3.25 13.20 14.63
N THR A 142 4.37 13.15 13.92
CA THR A 142 5.46 14.11 14.12
C THR A 142 5.05 15.49 13.60
N ILE A 143 4.41 15.57 12.42
CA ILE A 143 3.96 16.84 11.84
C ILE A 143 2.92 17.53 12.72
N SER A 144 2.00 16.79 13.35
CA SER A 144 1.02 17.39 14.26
C SER A 144 1.62 17.94 15.56
N SER A 145 2.81 17.48 15.96
CA SER A 145 3.50 17.94 17.18
C SER A 145 4.55 19.04 16.93
N MET A 146 4.97 19.28 15.68
CA MET A 146 5.95 20.33 15.36
C MET A 146 5.34 21.73 15.40
N ARG A 147 6.07 22.68 16.00
CA ARG A 147 5.77 24.12 15.85
C ARG A 147 6.44 24.66 14.59
N PRO A 148 5.80 25.54 13.79
CA PRO A 148 6.41 26.08 12.58
C PRO A 148 7.68 26.89 12.90
N GLY A 149 8.85 26.49 12.39
CA GLY A 149 10.06 27.31 12.34
C GLY A 149 11.34 26.74 12.99
N GLU A 150 11.27 26.08 14.15
CA GLU A 150 12.48 25.62 14.88
C GLU A 150 12.75 24.11 14.78
N ASP A 151 11.71 23.29 14.56
CA ASP A 151 11.82 21.83 14.70
C ASP A 151 12.18 21.08 13.40
N VAL A 152 12.03 21.72 12.24
CA VAL A 152 12.33 21.12 10.92
C VAL A 152 13.83 20.87 10.74
N LEU A 153 14.67 21.73 11.32
CA LEU A 153 16.14 21.63 11.27
C LEU A 153 16.72 20.71 12.36
N LYS A 154 15.96 20.41 13.43
CA LYS A 154 16.45 19.65 14.60
C LYS A 154 16.14 18.15 14.55
N ASN A 155 15.35 17.65 13.59
CA ASN A 155 14.74 16.32 13.69
C ASN A 155 15.38 15.20 12.85
N ASN A 156 15.24 13.99 13.39
CA ASN A 156 15.85 12.72 12.99
C ASN A 156 15.59 12.30 11.52
N ALA A 157 16.54 11.55 10.95
CA ALA A 157 16.53 11.04 9.56
C ALA A 157 15.20 10.39 9.11
N GLY A 158 14.44 9.78 10.03
CA GLY A 158 13.14 9.18 9.73
C GLY A 158 12.04 10.19 9.38
N SER A 159 12.06 11.39 9.98
CA SER A 159 11.09 12.46 9.71
C SER A 159 11.36 13.12 8.35
N LEU A 160 12.64 13.29 8.01
CA LEU A 160 13.10 13.77 6.69
C LEU A 160 12.76 12.77 5.57
N LEU A 161 12.97 11.46 5.80
CA LEU A 161 12.57 10.41 4.86
C LEU A 161 11.05 10.36 4.66
N GLY A 162 10.26 10.57 5.71
CA GLY A 162 8.81 10.68 5.61
C GLY A 162 8.35 11.88 4.80
N LEU A 163 8.97 13.05 4.99
CA LEU A 163 8.71 14.26 4.19
C LEU A 163 9.13 14.11 2.73
N LEU A 164 10.29 13.48 2.47
CA LEU A 164 10.73 13.14 1.10
C LEU A 164 9.83 12.11 0.42
N ALA A 165 9.19 11.22 1.19
CA ALA A 165 8.21 10.27 0.65
C ALA A 165 6.87 10.95 0.26
N VAL A 166 6.67 12.21 0.65
CA VAL A 166 5.52 13.05 0.30
C VAL A 166 5.84 13.98 -0.88
N ALA A 167 7.10 14.37 -1.06
CA ALA A 167 7.60 15.24 -2.14
C ALA A 167 7.79 14.47 -3.46
#